data_AF-A0A962IC47-F1
#
_entry.id   AF-A0A962IC47-F1
#
_cell.length_a   1.000
_cell.length_b   1.000
_cell.length_c   1.000
_cell.angle_alpha   90.00
_cell.angle_beta   90.00
_cell.angle_gamma   90.00
#
_symmetry.space_group_name_H-M   'P 1'
#
loop_
_entity.id
_entity.type
_entity.pdbx_description
1 polymer ?
#
loop_
_entity_poly.entity_id
_entity_poly.type
_entity_poly.pdbx_seq_one_letter_code
_entity_poly.pdbx_strand_id
1 'polypeptide(L)'
;MTTEYRSASVQLHTLGDFIRWGASRFREAGLVFGHGMASALDESAYLVLHALHLPVDTPELYFRCHLTTAEKETVLQLLERRIRERKPAAYLTQEGWFAGLPFFVDERVLVPR
;
A
#
# COMPACT_ATOMS: atom_id res chain seq x y z
N MET A 1 -15.05 -6.33 3.73
CA MET A 1 -14.59 -5.27 4.62
C MET A 1 -15.09 -5.53 6.05
N THR A 2 -14.17 -5.91 6.95
CA THR A 2 -14.48 -6.17 8.37
C THR A 2 -14.90 -4.89 9.11
N THR A 3 -15.40 -5.01 10.34
CA THR A 3 -15.82 -3.86 11.18
C THR A 3 -14.70 -2.83 11.38
N GLU A 4 -13.45 -3.30 11.53
CA GLU A 4 -12.27 -2.44 11.68
C GLU A 4 -12.06 -1.55 10.45
N TYR A 5 -12.12 -2.11 9.24
CA TYR A 5 -11.90 -1.36 8.00
C TYR A 5 -13.04 -0.37 7.73
N ARG A 6 -14.26 -0.70 8.14
CA ARG A 6 -15.38 0.26 8.12
C ARG A 6 -15.12 1.46 9.03
N SER A 7 -14.63 1.21 10.24
CA SER A 7 -14.25 2.29 11.17
C SER A 7 -13.12 3.15 10.61
N ALA A 8 -12.09 2.51 10.03
CA ALA A 8 -10.98 3.21 9.38
C ALA A 8 -11.44 4.11 8.23
N SER A 9 -12.37 3.63 7.39
CA SER A 9 -12.93 4.42 6.28
C SER A 9 -13.59 5.72 6.72
N VAL A 10 -14.16 5.76 7.93
CA VAL A 10 -14.83 6.93 8.49
C VAL A 10 -13.82 7.89 9.14
N GLN A 11 -12.83 7.36 9.86
CA GLN A 11 -11.93 8.15 10.72
C GLN A 11 -10.63 8.58 10.06
N LEU A 12 -10.17 7.88 9.02
CA LEU A 12 -8.97 8.26 8.28
C LEU A 12 -9.35 9.24 7.18
N HIS A 13 -8.61 10.35 7.08
CA HIS A 13 -8.95 11.44 6.16
C HIS A 13 -7.89 11.67 5.10
N THR A 14 -6.61 11.55 5.47
CA THR A 14 -5.48 11.94 4.64
C THR A 14 -4.68 10.74 4.14
N LEU A 15 -3.89 10.92 3.07
CA LEU A 15 -2.96 9.89 2.60
C LEU A 15 -2.05 9.41 3.75
N GLY A 16 -1.51 10.35 4.54
CA GLY A 16 -0.68 10.05 5.70
C GLY A 16 -1.38 9.17 6.74
N ASP A 17 -2.69 9.37 6.97
CA ASP A 17 -3.49 8.53 7.87
C ASP A 17 -3.51 7.08 7.39
N PHE A 18 -3.77 6.86 6.09
CA PHE A 18 -3.82 5.53 5.49
C PHE A 18 -2.44 4.86 5.46
N ILE A 19 -1.37 5.59 5.15
CA ILE A 19 0.01 5.07 5.14
C ILE A 19 0.43 4.60 6.54
N ARG A 20 0.26 5.46 7.55
CA ARG A 20 0.59 5.14 8.94
C ARG A 20 -0.27 3.99 9.47
N TRP A 21 -1.57 3.98 9.15
CA TRP A 21 -2.50 2.94 9.56
C TRP A 21 -2.16 1.59 8.91
N GLY A 22 -1.96 1.57 7.59
CA GLY A 22 -1.58 0.37 6.83
C GLY A 22 -0.27 -0.24 7.34
N ALA A 23 0.74 0.59 7.58
CA ALA A 23 2.02 0.13 8.15
C ALA A 23 1.85 -0.54 9.52
N SER A 24 0.96 0.00 10.37
CA SER A 24 0.64 -0.59 11.67
C SER A 24 -0.02 -1.96 11.52
N ARG A 25 -0.94 -2.09 10.55
CA ARG A 25 -1.60 -3.36 10.23
C ARG A 25 -0.66 -4.39 9.63
N PHE A 26 0.27 -3.98 8.77
CA PHE A 26 1.27 -4.87 8.21
C PHE A 26 2.21 -5.43 9.27
N ARG A 27 2.63 -4.60 10.23
CA ARG A 27 3.48 -5.05 11.35
C ARG A 27 2.74 -6.00 12.28
N GLU A 28 1.50 -5.69 12.66
CA GLU A 28 0.70 -6.59 13.49
C GLU A 28 0.45 -7.94 12.79
N ALA A 29 0.21 -7.93 11.49
CA ALA A 29 0.02 -9.14 10.70
C ALA A 29 1.31 -9.97 10.49
N GLY A 30 2.46 -9.48 10.94
CA GLY A 30 3.76 -10.15 10.81
C GLY A 30 4.25 -10.25 9.37
N LEU A 31 3.90 -9.29 8.52
CA LEU A 31 4.37 -9.27 7.14
C LEU A 31 5.88 -9.00 7.07
N VAL A 32 6.53 -9.63 6.10
CA VAL A 32 7.94 -9.40 5.77
C VAL A 32 8.01 -8.51 4.53
N PHE A 33 8.98 -7.61 4.51
CA PHE A 33 9.20 -6.60 3.47
C PHE A 33 10.58 -6.85 2.81
N GLY A 34 10.69 -6.61 1.51
CA GLY A 34 11.92 -6.77 0.73
C GLY A 34 11.77 -6.18 -0.68
N HIS A 35 12.81 -6.34 -1.51
CA HIS A 35 12.77 -6.06 -2.96
C HIS A 35 12.32 -4.63 -3.33
N GLY A 36 12.99 -3.64 -2.75
CA GLY A 36 12.75 -2.22 -3.03
C GLY A 36 11.93 -1.48 -1.95
N MET A 37 11.31 -2.21 -1.02
CA MET A 37 10.65 -1.63 0.17
C MET A 37 11.44 -1.95 1.43
N ALA A 38 11.91 -0.92 2.14
CA ALA A 38 12.77 -1.10 3.33
C ALA A 38 11.98 -1.32 4.62
N SER A 39 10.70 -0.93 4.65
CA SER A 39 9.86 -1.00 5.85
C SER A 39 8.37 -1.17 5.55
N ALA A 40 7.60 -1.46 6.59
CA ALA A 40 6.13 -1.46 6.53
C ALA A 40 5.56 -0.11 6.11
N LEU A 41 6.24 1.00 6.45
CA LEU A 41 5.83 2.34 6.03
C LEU A 41 6.04 2.54 4.54
N ASP A 42 7.19 2.11 4.00
CA ASP A 42 7.49 2.26 2.58
C ASP A 42 6.52 1.42 1.72
N GLU A 43 6.29 0.16 2.09
CA GLU A 43 5.34 -0.69 1.35
C GLU A 43 3.90 -0.17 1.47
N SER A 44 3.51 0.33 2.65
CA SER A 44 2.19 0.95 2.81
C SER A 44 2.07 2.25 2.01
N ALA A 45 3.11 3.07 1.94
CA ALA A 45 3.14 4.28 1.11
C ALA A 45 2.98 3.92 -0.37
N TYR A 46 3.76 2.95 -0.84
CA TYR A 46 3.68 2.46 -2.21
C TYR A 46 2.28 1.97 -2.58
N LEU A 47 1.66 1.11 -1.74
CA LEU A 47 0.32 0.60 -2.01
C LEU A 47 -0.75 1.70 -1.99
N VAL A 48 -0.65 2.66 -1.05
CA VAL A 48 -1.59 3.80 -1.00
C VAL A 48 -1.45 4.68 -2.25
N LEU A 49 -0.22 5.03 -2.65
CA LEU A 49 0.02 5.84 -3.85
C LEU A 49 -0.44 5.10 -5.11
N HIS A 50 -0.14 3.80 -5.23
CA HIS A 50 -0.57 2.97 -6.35
C HIS A 50 -2.10 2.91 -6.45
N ALA A 51 -2.81 2.71 -5.33
CA ALA A 51 -4.27 2.69 -5.28
C ALA A 51 -4.91 4.02 -5.74
N LEU A 52 -4.18 5.13 -5.59
CA LEU A 52 -4.62 6.47 -6.00
C LEU A 52 -4.05 6.90 -7.35
N HIS A 53 -3.36 6.01 -8.07
CA HIS A 53 -2.68 6.31 -9.33
C HIS A 53 -1.67 7.46 -9.23
N LEU A 54 -1.03 7.60 -8.06
CA LEU A 54 -0.04 8.62 -7.79
C LEU A 54 1.39 8.09 -7.99
N PRO A 55 2.32 8.93 -8.49
CA PRO A 55 3.73 8.57 -8.59
C PRO A 55 4.37 8.25 -7.22
N VAL A 56 5.35 7.36 -7.18
CA VAL A 56 6.08 7.01 -5.94
C VAL A 56 6.89 8.17 -5.36
N ASP A 57 7.24 9.16 -6.19
CA ASP A 57 7.93 10.39 -5.83
C ASP A 57 6.96 11.56 -5.53
N THR A 58 5.67 11.25 -5.27
CA THR A 58 4.67 12.25 -4.87
C THR A 58 5.18 13.05 -3.66
N PRO A 59 5.25 14.39 -3.75
CA PRO A 59 5.74 15.23 -2.65
C PRO A 59 4.92 15.06 -1.36
N GLU A 60 5.61 15.03 -0.22
CA GLU A 60 5.00 14.85 1.11
C GLU A 60 3.93 15.90 1.47
N LEU A 61 3.96 17.08 0.82
CA LEU A 61 2.92 18.10 0.97
C LEU A 61 1.52 17.52 0.68
N TYR A 62 1.41 16.66 -0.34
CA TYR A 62 0.16 16.03 -0.73
C TYR A 62 -0.29 14.96 0.26
N PHE A 63 0.56 14.53 1.19
CA PHE A 63 0.18 13.49 2.16
C PHE A 63 -0.87 13.99 3.16
N ARG A 64 -1.07 15.33 3.22
CA ARG A 64 -2.11 15.99 4.01
C ARG A 64 -3.42 16.21 3.25
N CYS A 65 -3.47 15.89 1.95
CA CYS A 65 -4.69 15.98 1.15
C CYS A 65 -5.71 14.93 1.61
N HIS A 66 -6.99 15.32 1.54
CA HIS A 66 -8.09 14.44 1.95
C HIS A 66 -8.51 13.53 0.80
N LEU A 67 -8.91 12.31 1.15
CA LEU A 67 -9.44 11.33 0.20
C LEU A 67 -10.97 11.40 0.17
N THR A 68 -11.53 11.27 -1.03
CA THR A 68 -12.94 10.97 -1.26
C THR A 68 -13.30 9.58 -0.73
N THR A 69 -14.58 9.32 -0.48
CA THR A 69 -15.04 8.01 0.02
C THR A 69 -14.62 6.86 -0.91
N ALA A 70 -14.70 7.03 -2.23
CA ALA A 70 -14.31 6.00 -3.19
C ALA A 70 -12.81 5.70 -3.12
N GLU A 71 -11.96 6.73 -3.02
CA GLU A 71 -10.51 6.56 -2.86
C GLU A 71 -10.16 5.81 -1.56
N LYS A 72 -10.83 6.14 -0.45
CA LYS A 72 -10.65 5.44 0.82
C LYS A 72 -10.97 3.95 0.69
N GLU A 73 -12.07 3.60 0.01
CA GLU A 73 -12.46 2.21 -0.21
C GLU A 73 -11.42 1.45 -1.05
N THR A 74 -10.94 2.04 -2.15
CA THR A 74 -9.89 1.44 -3.00
C THR A 74 -8.61 1.17 -2.21
N VAL A 75 -8.15 2.16 -1.44
CA VAL A 75 -6.96 2.03 -0.59
C VAL A 75 -7.14 0.92 0.44
N LEU A 76 -8.26 0.93 1.17
CA LEU A 76 -8.54 -0.06 2.21
C LEU A 76 -8.63 -1.48 1.65
N GLN A 77 -9.25 -1.66 0.49
CA GLN A 77 -9.32 -2.96 -0.19
C GLN A 77 -7.92 -3.48 -0.55
N LEU A 78 -7.03 -2.63 -1.07
CA LEU A 78 -5.69 -3.05 -1.43
C LEU A 78 -4.84 -3.42 -0.19
N LEU A 79 -4.94 -2.63 0.89
CA LEU A 79 -4.28 -2.94 2.16
C LEU A 79 -4.83 -4.25 2.78
N GLU A 80 -6.16 -4.48 2.73
CA GLU A 80 -6.80 -5.72 3.20
C GLU A 80 -6.28 -6.93 2.40
N ARG A 81 -6.19 -6.80 1.07
CA ARG A 81 -5.64 -7.83 0.19
C ARG A 81 -4.20 -8.15 0.53
N ARG A 82 -3.34 -7.14 0.76
CA ARG A 82 -1.94 -7.35 1.14
C ARG A 82 -1.78 -8.22 2.39
N ILE A 83 -2.62 -7.99 3.39
CA ILE A 83 -2.61 -8.77 4.65
C ILE A 83 -3.18 -10.17 4.44
N ARG A 84 -4.34 -10.27 3.78
CA ARG A 84 -5.06 -11.54 3.61
C ARG A 84 -4.34 -12.50 2.68
N GLU A 85 -3.88 -12.01 1.53
CA GLU A 85 -3.25 -12.83 0.50
C GLU A 85 -1.77 -13.07 0.80
N ARG A 86 -1.13 -12.25 1.64
CA ARG A 86 0.29 -12.29 1.98
C ARG A 86 1.24 -12.29 0.77
N LYS A 87 0.74 -11.90 -0.40
CA LYS A 87 1.54 -11.69 -1.61
C LYS A 87 2.39 -10.42 -1.46
N PRO A 88 3.63 -10.39 -1.96
CA PRO A 88 4.42 -9.17 -2.11
C PRO A 88 3.62 -8.05 -2.79
N ALA A 89 3.88 -6.79 -2.43
CA ALA A 89 3.20 -5.65 -3.06
C ALA A 89 3.32 -5.67 -4.59
N ALA A 90 4.48 -6.05 -5.12
CA ALA A 90 4.71 -6.12 -6.57
C ALA A 90 3.74 -7.01 -7.33
N TYR A 91 3.24 -8.10 -6.72
CA TYR A 91 2.23 -8.96 -7.35
C TYR A 91 0.82 -8.39 -7.25
N LEU A 92 0.55 -7.55 -6.25
CA LEU A 92 -0.75 -6.90 -6.09
C LEU A 92 -0.89 -5.71 -7.03
N THR A 93 0.21 -5.00 -7.28
CA THR A 93 0.30 -3.85 -8.17
C THR A 93 0.69 -4.21 -9.61
N GLN A 94 1.12 -5.46 -9.83
CA GLN A 94 1.74 -5.95 -11.07
C GLN A 94 2.97 -5.13 -11.51
N GLU A 95 3.67 -4.53 -10.55
CA GLU A 95 4.77 -3.61 -10.78
C GLU A 95 5.92 -3.89 -9.80
N GLY A 96 7.12 -4.09 -10.32
CA GLY A 96 8.36 -4.21 -9.56
C GLY A 96 9.35 -3.13 -9.92
N TRP A 97 10.16 -2.69 -8.95
CA TRP A 97 11.11 -1.61 -9.13
C TRP A 97 12.54 -2.14 -9.22
N PHE A 98 13.26 -1.77 -10.27
CA PHE A 98 14.67 -2.11 -10.44
C PHE A 98 15.43 -0.91 -11.01
N ALA A 99 16.53 -0.53 -10.35
CA ALA A 99 17.34 0.64 -10.73
C ALA A 99 16.52 1.93 -10.94
N GLY A 100 15.49 2.15 -10.11
CA GLY A 100 14.61 3.32 -10.19
C GLY A 100 13.59 3.30 -11.33
N LEU A 101 13.46 2.18 -12.04
CA LEU A 101 12.51 2.02 -13.14
C LEU A 101 11.44 0.97 -12.78
N PRO A 102 10.16 1.23 -13.11
CA PRO A 102 9.09 0.26 -12.93
C PRO A 102 9.07 -0.76 -14.07
N PHE A 103 8.85 -2.02 -13.71
CA PHE A 103 8.71 -3.14 -14.62
C PHE A 103 7.42 -3.89 -14.31
N PHE A 104 6.78 -4.43 -15.35
CA PHE A 104 5.65 -5.33 -15.14
C PHE A 104 6.11 -6.62 -14.46
N VAL A 105 5.41 -7.03 -13.41
CA VAL A 105 5.70 -8.24 -12.64
C VAL A 105 4.41 -9.04 -12.43
N ASP A 106 4.52 -10.36 -12.53
CA ASP A 106 3.46 -11.30 -12.16
C ASP A 106 4.04 -12.51 -11.43
N GLU A 107 3.18 -13.47 -11.05
CA GLU A 107 3.59 -14.65 -10.28
C GLU A 107 4.57 -15.58 -11.00
N ARG A 108 4.87 -15.36 -12.28
CA ARG A 108 5.87 -16.13 -13.04
C ARG A 108 7.29 -15.63 -12.79
N VAL A 109 7.45 -14.41 -12.28
CA VAL A 109 8.74 -13.84 -11.90
C VAL A 109 8.97 -14.14 -10.42
N LEU A 110 10.09 -14.79 -10.11
CA LEU A 110 10.55 -14.90 -8.74
C LEU A 110 10.83 -13.49 -8.21
N VAL A 111 10.05 -13.06 -7.22
CA VAL A 111 10.45 -12.04 -6.27
C VAL A 111 10.99 -12.83 -5.08
N PRO A 112 12.32 -12.97 -4.94
CA PRO A 112 12.91 -13.65 -3.79
C PRO A 112 12.40 -13.06 -2.47
N ARG A 113 12.61 -13.77 -1.37
CA ARG A 113 12.36 -13.23 -0.03
C ARG A 113 13.68 -12.79 0.57
#